data_AF-A0A965EF56-F1
#
_entry.id   AF-A0A965EF56-F1
#
_cell.length_a   1.000
_cell.length_b   1.000
_cell.length_c   1.000
_cell.angle_alpha   90.00
_cell.angle_beta   90.00
_cell.angle_gamma   90.00
#
_symmetry.space_group_name_H-M   'P 1'
#
loop_
_entity.id
_entity.type
_entity.pdbx_description
1 polymer ?
#
loop_
_entity_poly.entity_id
_entity_poly.type
_entity_poly.pdbx_seq_one_letter_code
_entity_poly.pdbx_strand_id
1 'polypeptide(L)'
;MINAIDKICGAKNPLLILSFEDTVLRPQEAIDQIEKFLNRSSTRRTKKVLRRQSLPRTQISAGKATSNFSFTSNGATSEAQTYKAISAEISASGSKNAIAEFKAAISTYNSRWPSQLTALEKIWV
;
A
#
# COMPACT_ATOMS: atom_id res chain seq x y z
N MET A 1 5.87 11.58 -11.16
CA MET A 1 6.00 11.31 -9.70
C MET A 1 7.30 10.57 -9.38
N ILE A 2 7.59 9.45 -10.05
CA ILE A 2 8.83 8.64 -9.86
C ILE A 2 10.12 9.47 -10.04
N ASN A 3 10.24 10.23 -11.12
CA ASN A 3 11.40 11.10 -11.36
C ASN A 3 11.61 12.20 -10.30
N ALA A 4 10.57 12.57 -9.56
CA ALA A 4 10.70 13.54 -8.47
C ALA A 4 11.33 12.88 -7.23
N ILE A 5 11.01 11.62 -6.96
CA ILE A 5 11.61 10.82 -5.89
C ILE A 5 13.09 10.59 -6.18
N ASP A 6 13.45 10.23 -7.41
CA ASP A 6 14.86 10.04 -7.81
C ASP A 6 15.69 11.33 -7.65
N LYS A 7 15.10 12.49 -8.00
CA LYS A 7 15.75 13.79 -7.79
C LYS A 7 15.96 14.11 -6.31
N ILE A 8 15.00 13.75 -5.46
CA ILE A 8 15.12 13.91 -4.00
C ILE A 8 16.20 12.98 -3.44
N CYS A 9 16.28 11.74 -3.90
CA CYS A 9 17.36 10.80 -3.55
C CYS A 9 18.74 11.33 -4.00
N GLY A 10 18.81 11.91 -5.20
CA GLY A 10 20.03 12.54 -5.73
C GLY A 10 20.49 13.76 -4.93
N ALA A 11 19.59 14.43 -4.20
CA ALA A 11 19.90 15.58 -3.35
C ALA A 11 20.60 15.21 -2.02
N LYS A 12 20.94 13.93 -1.79
CA LYS A 12 21.59 13.39 -0.58
C LYS A 12 20.83 13.63 0.73
N ASN A 13 19.55 14.00 0.65
CA ASN A 13 18.70 14.05 1.82
C ASN A 13 18.28 12.62 2.21
N PRO A 14 18.31 12.26 3.50
CA PRO A 14 17.79 10.97 3.92
C PRO A 14 16.30 10.91 3.58
N LEU A 15 15.89 9.84 2.89
CA LEU A 15 14.50 9.60 2.49
C LEU A 15 14.06 8.23 3.03
N LEU A 16 12.92 8.20 3.69
CA LEU A 16 12.24 6.97 4.08
C LEU A 16 11.01 6.77 3.20
N ILE A 17 10.90 5.58 2.61
CA ILE A 17 9.75 5.18 1.79
C ILE A 17 9.03 4.06 2.52
N LEU A 18 7.74 4.24 2.74
CA LEU A 18 6.87 3.26 3.39
C LEU A 18 5.68 2.99 2.47
N SER A 19 5.32 1.72 2.33
CA SER A 19 4.08 1.35 1.64
C SER A 19 2.88 1.68 2.52
N PHE A 20 1.79 2.13 1.91
CA PHE A 20 0.57 2.40 2.66
C PHE A 20 0.03 1.11 3.29
N GLU A 21 0.07 0.02 2.53
CA GLU A 21 -0.40 -1.31 2.92
C GLU A 21 0.29 -1.79 4.20
N ASP A 22 1.61 -1.68 4.28
CA ASP A 22 2.34 -2.09 5.47
C ASP A 22 2.07 -1.16 6.65
N THR A 23 1.90 0.14 6.41
CA THR A 23 1.58 1.08 7.50
C THR A 23 0.22 0.82 8.14
N VAL A 24 -0.72 0.18 7.44
CA VAL A 24 -2.06 -0.11 7.96
C VAL A 24 -2.24 -1.56 8.41
N LEU A 25 -1.63 -2.52 7.73
CA LEU A 25 -1.71 -3.95 8.07
C LEU A 25 -0.68 -4.33 9.14
N ARG A 26 0.52 -3.76 9.07
CA ARG A 26 1.67 -4.07 9.94
C ARG A 26 2.30 -2.76 10.49
N PRO A 27 1.52 -1.94 11.20
CA PRO A 27 1.91 -0.59 11.60
C PRO A 27 3.16 -0.56 12.49
N GLN A 28 3.45 -1.63 13.23
CA GLN A 28 4.62 -1.67 14.10
C GLN A 28 5.92 -1.67 13.28
N GLU A 29 6.01 -2.45 12.20
CA GLU A 29 7.18 -2.45 11.32
C GLU A 29 7.45 -1.06 10.72
N ALA A 30 6.38 -0.38 10.30
CA ALA A 30 6.48 0.98 9.77
C ALA A 30 6.92 1.98 10.86
N ILE A 31 6.42 1.84 12.09
CA ILE A 31 6.85 2.66 13.23
C ILE A 31 8.33 2.45 13.52
N ASP A 32 8.79 1.21 13.60
CA ASP A 32 10.20 0.91 13.91
C ASP A 32 11.14 1.54 12.86
N GLN A 33 10.75 1.52 11.58
CA GLN A 33 11.47 2.21 10.51
C GLN A 33 11.48 3.73 10.68
N ILE A 34 10.34 4.33 11.05
CA ILE A 34 10.24 5.78 11.33
C ILE A 34 11.08 6.16 12.54
N GLU A 35 11.04 5.38 13.60
CA GLU A 35 11.80 5.63 14.83
C GLU A 35 13.30 5.62 14.54
N LYS A 36 13.77 4.61 13.80
CA LYS A 36 15.16 4.50 13.35
C LYS A 36 15.55 5.67 12.44
N PHE A 37 14.69 6.04 11.49
CA PHE A 37 14.97 7.10 10.53
C PHE A 37 15.04 8.49 11.18
N LEU A 38 14.15 8.78 12.12
CA LEU A 38 14.10 10.06 12.83
C LEU A 38 14.99 10.08 14.08
N ASN A 39 15.56 8.93 14.46
CA ASN A 39 16.26 8.71 15.72
C ASN A 39 15.42 9.16 16.94
N ARG A 40 14.14 8.76 16.97
CA ARG A 40 13.16 9.16 17.99
C ARG A 40 12.21 8.01 18.31
N SER A 41 11.97 7.75 19.58
CA SER A 41 11.03 6.72 20.02
C SER A 41 9.57 7.17 19.90
N SER A 42 8.68 6.19 19.73
CA SER A 42 7.23 6.41 19.78
C SER A 42 6.79 6.87 21.17
N THR A 43 5.75 7.70 21.17
CA THR A 43 5.21 8.29 22.40
C THR A 43 3.85 7.68 22.72
N ARG A 44 3.33 8.02 23.90
CA ARG A 44 1.93 7.72 24.26
C ARG A 44 0.93 8.26 23.22
N ARG A 45 1.27 9.36 22.54
CA ARG A 45 0.42 9.93 21.48
C ARG A 45 0.39 9.03 20.25
N THR A 46 1.51 8.38 19.90
CA THR A 46 1.58 7.40 18.81
C THR A 46 0.60 6.25 19.07
N LYS A 47 0.67 5.62 20.25
CA LYS A 47 -0.26 4.53 20.64
C LYS A 47 -1.73 4.97 20.60
N LYS A 48 -2.01 6.20 21.04
CA LYS A 48 -3.37 6.79 20.97
C LYS A 48 -3.87 6.95 19.54
N VAL A 49 -3.00 7.34 18.61
CA VAL A 49 -3.35 7.50 17.19
C VAL A 49 -3.63 6.13 16.55
N LEU A 50 -2.75 5.14 16.76
CA LEU A 50 -2.95 3.78 16.24
C LEU A 50 -4.31 3.21 16.64
N ARG A 51 -4.66 3.31 17.93
CA ARG A 51 -5.94 2.85 18.45
C ARG A 51 -7.12 3.60 17.84
N ARG A 52 -7.01 4.92 17.65
CA ARG A 52 -8.09 5.73 17.05
C ARG A 52 -8.35 5.37 15.59
N GLN A 53 -7.29 5.06 14.86
CA GLN A 53 -7.28 4.67 13.46
C GLN A 53 -7.55 3.17 13.24
N SER A 54 -7.80 2.42 14.31
CA SER A 54 -8.02 0.97 14.28
C SER A 54 -6.88 0.22 13.57
N LEU A 55 -5.63 0.57 13.90
CA LEU A 55 -4.43 -0.11 13.40
C LEU A 55 -3.90 -1.12 14.45
N PRO A 56 -3.41 -2.31 14.04
CA PRO A 56 -3.43 -2.86 12.67
C PRO A 56 -4.84 -3.14 12.18
N ARG A 57 -5.06 -3.00 10.87
CA ARG A 57 -6.30 -3.39 10.22
C ARG A 57 -6.24 -4.85 9.78
N THR A 58 -7.38 -5.52 9.76
CA THR A 58 -7.54 -6.84 9.13
C THR A 58 -7.50 -6.74 7.60
N GLN A 59 -7.98 -5.61 7.06
CA GLN A 59 -8.01 -5.28 5.64
C GLN A 59 -7.73 -3.79 5.46
N ILE A 60 -7.07 -3.40 4.36
CA ILE A 60 -6.74 -2.03 3.99
C ILE A 60 -8.01 -1.16 3.96
N SER A 61 -9.10 -1.73 3.43
CA SER A 61 -10.42 -1.10 3.30
C SER A 61 -11.13 -0.82 4.62
N ALA A 62 -10.77 -1.53 5.71
CA ALA A 62 -11.42 -1.43 7.02
C ALA A 62 -11.13 -0.10 7.77
N GLY A 63 -10.57 0.90 7.10
CA GLY A 63 -10.32 2.22 7.66
C GLY A 63 -11.60 3.03 7.83
N LYS A 64 -11.75 3.69 8.98
CA LYS A 64 -12.87 4.61 9.24
C LYS A 64 -13.01 5.73 8.20
N ALA A 65 -11.87 6.23 7.70
CA ALA A 65 -11.85 7.29 6.69
C ALA A 65 -12.11 6.76 5.27
N THR A 66 -11.95 5.45 5.05
CA THR A 66 -12.03 4.83 3.73
C THR A 66 -13.30 4.01 3.54
N SER A 67 -14.12 3.83 4.59
CA SER A 67 -15.34 3.03 4.59
C SER A 67 -16.32 3.36 3.45
N ASN A 68 -16.33 4.61 2.98
CA ASN A 68 -17.29 5.08 1.97
C ASN A 68 -16.78 4.94 0.53
N PHE A 69 -15.49 4.67 0.32
CA PHE A 69 -14.86 4.68 -1.01
C PHE A 69 -13.89 3.51 -1.21
N SER A 70 -13.71 2.66 -0.21
CA SER A 70 -12.90 1.46 -0.33
C SER A 70 -13.60 0.44 -1.20
N PHE A 71 -12.78 -0.30 -1.97
CA PHE A 71 -13.23 -1.51 -2.61
C PHE A 71 -13.52 -2.57 -1.54
N THR A 72 -14.80 -2.75 -1.22
CA THR A 72 -15.28 -3.84 -0.39
C THR A 72 -15.96 -4.86 -1.28
N SER A 73 -15.31 -5.99 -1.54
CA SER A 73 -15.96 -7.10 -2.23
C SER A 73 -16.83 -7.87 -1.24
N ASN A 74 -18.13 -7.95 -1.53
CA ASN A 74 -19.09 -8.73 -0.74
C ASN A 74 -18.59 -10.19 -0.62
N GLY A 75 -18.28 -10.62 0.61
CA GLY A 75 -17.86 -11.99 0.90
C GLY A 75 -16.35 -12.27 0.88
N ALA A 76 -15.48 -11.27 0.63
CA ALA A 76 -14.04 -11.48 0.79
C ALA A 76 -13.61 -11.45 2.27
N THR A 77 -12.99 -12.52 2.72
CA THR A 77 -12.53 -12.71 4.10
C THR A 77 -11.05 -12.37 4.28
N SER A 78 -10.31 -12.12 3.20
CA SER A 78 -8.87 -11.78 3.21
C SER A 78 -8.49 -10.78 2.11
N GLU A 79 -7.38 -10.05 2.30
CA GLU A 79 -6.86 -9.14 1.27
C GLU A 79 -6.57 -9.81 -0.06
N ALA A 80 -6.04 -11.03 -0.04
CA ALA A 80 -5.78 -11.79 -1.26
C ALA A 80 -7.06 -12.04 -2.08
N GLN A 81 -8.19 -12.30 -1.41
CA GLN A 81 -9.48 -12.47 -2.08
C GLN A 81 -10.01 -11.15 -2.64
N THR A 82 -9.89 -10.06 -1.89
CA THR A 82 -10.24 -8.72 -2.35
C THR A 82 -9.47 -8.36 -3.62
N TYR A 83 -8.14 -8.56 -3.61
CA TYR A 83 -7.30 -8.32 -4.78
C TYR A 83 -7.68 -9.20 -5.97
N LYS A 84 -7.98 -10.49 -5.75
CA LYS A 84 -8.42 -11.40 -6.83
C LYS A 84 -9.75 -10.96 -7.44
N ALA A 85 -10.70 -10.49 -6.63
CA ALA A 85 -11.99 -9.99 -7.12
C ALA A 85 -11.81 -8.72 -7.97
N ILE A 86 -11.05 -7.74 -7.45
CA ILE A 86 -10.72 -6.50 -8.17
C ILE A 86 -10.00 -6.80 -9.48
N SER A 87 -9.03 -7.73 -9.44
CA SER A 87 -8.23 -8.07 -10.61
C SER A 87 -9.05 -8.75 -11.70
N ALA A 88 -10.04 -9.58 -11.33
CA ALA A 88 -11.01 -10.16 -12.25
C ALA A 88 -11.95 -9.10 -12.83
N GLU A 89 -12.46 -8.18 -12.02
CA GLU A 89 -13.34 -7.09 -12.46
C GLU A 89 -12.66 -6.15 -13.44
N ILE A 90 -11.42 -5.73 -13.15
CA ILE A 90 -10.61 -4.91 -14.07
C ILE A 90 -10.37 -5.64 -15.38
N SER A 91 -10.11 -6.95 -15.33
CA SER A 91 -9.88 -7.76 -16.53
C SER A 91 -11.14 -7.90 -17.39
N ALA A 92 -12.32 -7.94 -16.76
CA ALA A 92 -13.60 -8.08 -17.45
C ALA A 92 -14.11 -6.75 -18.05
N SER A 93 -13.84 -5.62 -17.39
CA SER A 93 -14.38 -4.30 -17.74
C SER A 93 -13.39 -3.38 -18.47
N GLY A 94 -12.09 -3.60 -18.29
CA GLY A 94 -11.04 -2.77 -18.84
C GLY A 94 -10.82 -2.99 -20.33
N SER A 95 -10.48 -1.92 -21.05
CA SER A 95 -9.97 -2.06 -22.42
C SER A 95 -8.59 -2.73 -22.41
N LYS A 96 -8.25 -3.44 -23.49
CA LYS A 96 -6.93 -4.09 -23.63
C LYS A 96 -5.78 -3.12 -23.41
N ASN A 97 -5.89 -1.90 -23.94
CA ASN A 97 -4.86 -0.88 -23.80
C ASN A 97 -4.73 -0.39 -22.35
N ALA A 98 -5.85 -0.10 -21.68
CA ALA A 98 -5.83 0.34 -20.29
C ALA A 98 -5.28 -0.74 -19.35
N ILE A 99 -5.64 -2.01 -19.57
CA ILE A 99 -5.10 -3.14 -18.81
C ILE A 99 -3.59 -3.27 -19.02
N ALA A 100 -3.11 -3.17 -20.27
CA ALA A 100 -1.68 -3.25 -20.59
C ALA A 100 -0.89 -2.10 -19.93
N GLU A 101 -1.39 -0.88 -20.00
CA GLU A 101 -0.78 0.29 -19.36
C GLU A 101 -0.74 0.14 -17.84
N PHE A 102 -1.84 -0.32 -17.23
CA PHE A 102 -1.91 -0.56 -15.80
C PHE A 102 -0.93 -1.65 -15.34
N LYS A 103 -0.80 -2.76 -16.10
CA LYS A 103 0.21 -3.79 -15.85
C LYS A 103 1.64 -3.23 -15.93
N ALA A 104 1.94 -2.42 -16.95
CA ALA A 104 3.25 -1.80 -17.11
C ALA A 104 3.57 -0.83 -15.95
N ALA A 105 2.58 -0.08 -15.47
CA ALA A 105 2.72 0.81 -14.33
C ALA A 105 3.04 0.05 -13.03
N ILE A 106 2.34 -1.07 -12.77
CA ILE A 106 2.61 -1.94 -11.61
C ILE A 106 4.04 -2.49 -11.68
N SER A 107 4.46 -3.03 -12.83
CA SER A 107 5.81 -3.58 -12.98
C SER A 107 6.90 -2.53 -12.77
N THR A 108 6.68 -1.34 -13.33
CA THR A 108 7.59 -0.19 -13.13
C THR A 108 7.69 0.20 -11.66
N TYR A 109 6.56 0.23 -10.94
CA TYR A 109 6.55 0.51 -9.51
C TYR A 109 7.28 -0.56 -8.70
N ASN A 110 6.96 -1.84 -8.90
CA ASN A 110 7.53 -2.97 -8.17
C ASN A 110 9.04 -3.13 -8.41
N SER A 111 9.55 -2.77 -9.60
CA SER A 111 10.98 -2.79 -9.90
C SER A 111 11.81 -1.86 -9.01
N ARG A 112 11.18 -0.84 -8.42
CA ARG A 112 11.84 0.17 -7.57
C ARG A 112 11.42 0.09 -6.11
N TRP A 113 10.16 -0.23 -5.85
CA TRP A 113 9.60 -0.35 -4.50
C TRP A 113 8.78 -1.64 -4.41
N PRO A 114 9.41 -2.73 -3.96
CA PRO A 114 8.70 -3.99 -3.74
C PRO A 114 7.60 -3.77 -2.71
N SER A 115 6.34 -3.86 -3.13
CA SER A 115 5.17 -3.72 -2.25
C SER A 115 4.24 -4.92 -2.37
N GLN A 116 3.11 -4.88 -1.65
CA GLN A 116 2.05 -5.88 -1.76
C GLN A 116 1.48 -5.98 -3.19
N LEU A 117 1.67 -4.96 -4.04
CA LEU A 117 1.33 -5.02 -5.47
C LEU A 117 2.15 -6.05 -6.25
N THR A 118 3.29 -6.49 -5.73
CA THR A 118 4.07 -7.61 -6.28
C THR A 118 3.26 -8.90 -6.29
N ALA A 119 2.40 -9.11 -5.28
CA ALA A 119 1.51 -10.27 -5.25
C ALA A 119 0.44 -10.19 -6.34
N LEU A 120 -0.07 -8.98 -6.61
CA LEU A 120 -1.06 -8.74 -7.65
C LEU A 120 -0.47 -8.95 -9.06
N GLU A 121 0.77 -8.52 -9.28
CA GLU A 121 1.50 -8.79 -10.54
C GLU A 121 1.62 -10.29 -10.83
N LYS A 122 1.93 -11.11 -9.80
CA LYS A 122 2.05 -12.58 -9.94
C LYS A 122 0.73 -13.28 -10.25
N ILE A 123 -0.41 -12.72 -9.84
CA ILE A 123 -1.75 -13.30 -10.08
C ILE A 123 -2.20 -13.06 -11.54
N TRP A 124 -1.58 -12.12 -12.24
CA TRP A 124 -1.97 -11.64 -13.57
C TRP A 124 -1.12 -12.16 -14.73
N VAL A 125 -0.14 -13.02 -14.42
CA VAL A 125 0.64 -13.81 -15.38
C VAL A 125 -0.22 -14.92 -15.95
#